data_AF-A0A2E0TD90-F1
#
_entry.id   AF-A0A2E0TD90-F1
#
_cell.length_a   1.000
_cell.length_b   1.000
_cell.length_c   1.000
_cell.angle_alpha   90.00
_cell.angle_beta   90.00
_cell.angle_gamma   90.00
#
_symmetry.space_group_name_H-M   'P 1'
#
loop_
_entity.id
_entity.type
_entity.pdbx_description
1 polymer ?
#
loop_
_entity_poly.entity_id
_entity_poly.type
_entity_poly.pdbx_seq_one_letter_code
_entity_poly.pdbx_strand_id
1 'polypeptide(L)' 'MALERVLLELAAEGWFASFLNQAVEVGLLRGDLATLVGEPRGFPQIVLRVGRATPGKAPPRRDVDDMLIEE' A
#
# COMPACT_ATOMS: atom_id res chain seq x y z
N MET A 1 2.61 -5.78 11.39
CA MET A 1 3.02 -4.96 10.21
C MET A 1 2.17 -3.69 10.15
N ALA A 2 2.73 -2.51 9.85
CA ALA A 2 1.99 -1.24 9.90
C ALA A 2 1.02 -1.04 8.73
N LEU A 3 1.47 -1.32 7.50
CA LEU A 3 0.65 -1.18 6.29
C LEU A 3 -0.64 -2.02 6.37
N GLU A 4 -0.52 -3.28 6.76
CA GLU A 4 -1.65 -4.19 6.91
C GLU A 4 -2.72 -3.60 7.84
N ARG A 5 -2.32 -3.08 9.01
CA ARG A 5 -3.23 -2.44 9.97
C ARG A 5 -3.97 -1.26 9.36
N VAL A 6 -3.25 -0.38 8.64
CA VAL A 6 -3.86 0.76 7.94
C VAL A 6 -4.89 0.30 6.91
N LEU A 7 -4.56 -0.71 6.09
CA LEU A 7 -5.46 -1.21 5.05
C LEU A 7 -6.70 -1.90 5.63
N LEU A 8 -6.53 -2.68 6.70
CA LEU A 8 -7.65 -3.34 7.39
C LEU A 8 -8.58 -2.32 8.06
N GLU A 9 -8.04 -1.28 8.68
CA GLU A 9 -8.83 -0.20 9.29
C GLU A 9 -9.64 0.57 8.23
N LEU A 10 -8.99 0.97 7.13
CA LEU A 10 -9.67 1.63 6.02
C LEU A 10 -10.81 0.76 5.46
N ALA A 11 -10.56 -0.54 5.26
CA ALA A 11 -11.55 -1.46 4.75
C ALA A 11 -12.73 -1.67 5.72
N ALA A 12 -12.47 -1.75 7.02
CA ALA A 12 -13.52 -1.86 8.05
C ALA A 12 -14.46 -0.64 8.04
N GLU A 13 -13.91 0.53 7.75
CA GLU A 13 -14.64 1.80 7.61
C GLU A 13 -15.23 2.03 6.20
N GLY A 14 -15.17 1.03 5.31
CA GLY A 14 -15.73 1.10 3.95
C GLY A 14 -14.95 1.98 2.98
N TRP A 15 -13.69 2.28 3.28
CA TRP A 15 -12.77 2.98 2.38
C TRP A 15 -12.01 2.01 1.48
N PHE A 16 -11.62 2.51 0.31
CA PHE A 16 -10.79 1.80 -0.64
C PHE A 16 -9.41 2.46 -0.68
N ALA A 17 -8.37 1.63 -0.78
CA ALA A 17 -6.99 2.06 -0.96
C ALA A 17 -6.42 1.53 -2.28
N SER A 18 -5.67 2.38 -2.98
CA SER A 18 -4.93 2.02 -4.19
C SER A 18 -3.47 2.44 -4.06
N PHE A 19 -2.56 1.56 -4.47
CA PHE A 19 -1.11 1.73 -4.34
C PHE A 19 -0.57 2.59 -5.49
N LEU A 20 0.40 3.46 -5.19
CA LEU A 20 1.11 4.29 -6.18
C LEU A 20 2.62 4.31 -5.89
N ASN A 21 3.24 3.13 -5.89
CA ASN A 21 4.57 2.94 -5.29
C ASN A 21 5.76 3.38 -6.16
N GLN A 22 5.56 3.71 -7.44
CA GLN A 22 6.65 4.07 -8.35
C GLN A 22 7.45 5.28 -7.83
N ALA A 23 6.79 6.22 -7.15
CA ALA A 23 7.43 7.39 -6.55
C ALA A 23 8.39 7.04 -5.40
N VAL A 24 8.22 5.87 -4.77
CA VAL A 24 9.09 5.38 -3.71
C VAL A 24 10.09 4.34 -4.18
N GLU A 25 10.17 4.02 -5.47
CA GLU A 25 11.12 3.03 -6.02
C GLU A 25 12.40 3.69 -6.56
N VAL A 26 12.31 4.94 -7.01
CA VAL A 26 13.45 5.71 -7.53
C VAL A 26 14.01 6.63 -6.45
N GLY A 27 15.32 6.55 -6.18
CA GLY A 27 15.97 7.29 -5.08
C GLY A 27 15.75 8.80 -5.12
N LEU A 28 15.89 9.41 -6.31
CA LEU A 28 15.65 10.85 -6.51
C LEU A 28 14.18 11.21 -6.21
N LEU A 29 13.22 10.49 -6.84
CA LEU A 29 11.79 10.74 -6.64
C LEU A 29 11.35 10.54 -5.18
N ARG A 30 11.96 9.59 -4.47
CA ARG A 30 11.68 9.35 -3.05
C ARG A 30 12.11 10.55 -2.19
N GLY A 31 13.25 11.16 -2.49
CA GLY A 31 13.74 12.36 -1.81
C GLY A 31 12.84 13.58 -2.07
N ASP A 32 12.40 13.75 -3.32
CA ASP A 32 11.44 14.80 -3.69
C ASP A 32 10.10 14.60 -2.96
N LEU A 33 9.61 13.36 -2.89
CA LEU A 33 8.39 13.02 -2.16
C LEU A 33 8.52 13.31 -0.66
N ALA A 34 9.63 12.92 -0.03
CA ALA A 34 9.91 13.17 1.39
C ALA A 34 9.85 14.67 1.71
N THR A 35 10.45 15.49 0.84
CA THR A 35 10.40 16.95 0.92
C THR A 35 8.99 17.49 0.74
N LEU A 36 8.25 16.99 -0.27
CA LEU A 36 6.89 17.41 -0.60
C LEU A 36 5.90 17.16 0.56
N VAL A 37 6.05 16.06 1.29
CA VAL A 37 5.18 15.73 2.44
C VAL A 37 5.63 16.38 3.75
N GLY A 38 6.65 17.26 3.71
CA GLY A 38 7.14 17.99 4.89
C GLY A 38 8.07 17.19 5.80
N GLU A 39 8.56 16.03 5.34
CA GLU A 39 9.42 15.12 6.10
C GLU A 39 10.75 14.89 5.36
N PRO A 40 11.61 15.93 5.21
CA PRO A 40 12.83 15.84 4.40
C PRO A 40 13.88 14.85 4.93
N ARG A 41 13.77 14.44 6.20
CA ARG A 41 14.61 13.37 6.81
C ARG A 41 13.90 12.01 6.86
N GLY A 42 12.65 11.95 6.42
CA GLY A 42 11.85 10.74 6.36
C GLY A 42 12.26 9.83 5.21
N PHE A 43 11.73 8.61 5.22
CA PHE A 43 11.97 7.62 4.18
C PHE A 43 10.65 7.01 3.71
N PRO A 44 9.94 7.67 2.78
CA PRO A 44 8.65 7.20 2.27
C PRO A 44 8.71 5.74 1.82
N GLN A 45 7.91 4.89 2.46
CA GLN A 45 7.84 3.45 2.17
C GLN A 45 6.72 3.09 1.21
N ILE A 46 5.65 3.89 1.17
CA ILE A 46 4.46 3.61 0.39
C ILE A 46 3.66 4.88 0.10
N VAL A 47 2.92 4.87 -1.00
CA VAL A 47 1.92 5.91 -1.32
C VAL A 47 0.58 5.23 -1.57
N LEU A 48 -0.44 5.70 -0.85
CA LEU A 48 -1.81 5.21 -0.97
C LEU A 48 -2.73 6.34 -1.43
N ARG A 49 -3.58 6.05 -2.40
CA ARG A 49 -4.79 6.84 -2.69
C ARG A 49 -5.95 6.24 -1.92
N VAL A 50 -6.62 7.04 -1.11
CA VAL A 50 -7.76 6.60 -0.29
C VAL A 50 -9.02 7.32 -0.74
N GLY A 51 -10.13 6.59 -0.90
CA GLY A 51 -11.40 7.16 -1.33
C GLY A 51 -12.55 6.16 -1.28
N ARG A 52 -13.72 6.59 -1.77
CA ARG A 52 -14.90 5.73 -1.92
C ARG A 52 -14.99 5.23 -3.36
N ALA A 53 -15.34 3.96 -3.53
CA ALA A 53 -15.51 3.33 -4.84
C ALA A 53 -16.63 2.30 -4.78
N THR A 54 -17.13 1.89 -5.95
CA THR A 54 -18.00 0.72 -6.06
C THR A 54 -17.13 -0.55 -5.93
N PRO A 55 -17.50 -1.53 -5.08
CA PRO A 55 -16.76 -2.78 -4.97
C PRO A 55 -16.63 -3.49 -6.33
N GLY A 56 -15.40 -3.89 -6.67
CA GLY A 56 -15.10 -4.71 -7.85
C GLY A 56 -14.85 -6.16 -7.48
N LYS A 57 -14.61 -7.01 -8.50
CA LYS A 57 -14.17 -8.39 -8.28
C LYS A 57 -12.82 -8.40 -7.57
N ALA A 58 -12.70 -9.19 -6.50
CA ALA A 58 -11.43 -9.39 -5.83
C ALA A 58 -10.40 -9.98 -6.82
N PRO A 59 -9.15 -9.47 -6.84
CA PRO A 59 -8.11 -10.06 -7.67
C PRO A 59 -7.86 -11.50 -7.19
N PRO A 60 -7.55 -12.45 -8.10
CA PRO A 60 -7.27 -13.82 -7.71
C PRO A 60 -6.07 -13.88 -6.73
N ARG A 61 -6.03 -14.94 -5.93
CA ARG A 61 -4.86 -15.34 -5.13
C ARG A 61 -4.47 -16.75 -5.56
N ARG A 62 -3.21 -17.11 -5.32
CA ARG A 62 -2.74 -18.50 -5.52
C ARG A 62 -3.43 -19.42 -4.51
N ASP A 63 -3.56 -20.70 -4.84
CA ASP A 63 -4.13 -21.68 -3.91
C ASP A 63 -3.25 -21.78 -2.66
N VAL A 64 -3.86 -22.08 -1.52
CA VAL A 64 -3.12 -22.24 -0.26
C VAL A 64 -2.19 -23.44 -0.30
N ASP A 65 -2.61 -24.52 -0.97
CA ASP A 65 -1.84 -25.75 -1.09
C ASP A 65 -0.59 -25.57 -1.96
N ASP A 66 -0.59 -24.59 -2.87
CA ASP A 66 0.59 -24.21 -3.64
C ASP A 66 1.61 -23.40 -2.80
N MET A 67 1.17 -22.81 -1.68
CA MET A 67 1.92 -21.80 -0.92
C MET A 67 2.48 -22.30 0.41
N LEU A 68 1.88 -23.33 0.99
CA LEU A 68 2.35 -23.93 2.23
C LEU A 68 3.47 -24.92 1.92
N ILE A 69 4.62 -24.71 2.54
CA ILE A 69 5.74 -25.66 2.53
C ILE A 69 5.76 -26.30 3.90
N GLU A 70 5.63 -27.63 3.95
CA GLU A 70 5.81 -28.39 5.19
C GLU A 70 7.28 -28.31 5.63
N GLU A 71 7.51 -28.14 6.94
CA GLU A 71 8.87 -28.08 7.53
C GLU A 71 9.60 -29.42 7.51
#